data_AF-A0A7V6WIZ0-F1
#
_entry.id   AF-A0A7V6WIZ0-F1
#
_cell.length_a   1.000
_cell.length_b   1.000
_cell.length_c   1.000
_cell.angle_alpha   90.00
_cell.angle_beta   90.00
_cell.angle_gamma   90.00
#
_symmetry.space_group_name_H-M   'P 1'
#
loop_
_entity.id
_entity.type
_entity.pdbx_description
1 polymer ?
#
loop_
_entity_poly.entity_id
_entity_poly.type
_entity_poly.pdbx_seq_one_letter_code
_entity_poly.pdbx_strand_id
1 'polypeptide(L)'
;MSKTETSSSPQNEVIVRAKVQESFFEKYVKSDLTFNILVLIAFVGLWTLVAKLANSMFIPTPATVWAAFLKLLSHGDVEGYTLGNHIYVSLIRILAGFLLACVIGIPLGLWMGLNYKIYTRSRALIEPIRFIPPIAWIPMAIVLLVGFSRYAFLIWLGAFFPIFINTLTAVPRVNPVYVNVAKVVGASRGLIIRKIIIPSVLPDIISGMRVGLGVGWMCIVAAEMIGGEA
;
A
#
# COMPACT_ATOMS: atom_id res chain seq x y z
N MET A 1 -64.11 22.95 28.22
CA MET A 1 -64.04 23.01 26.74
C MET A 1 -62.68 23.54 26.35
N SER A 2 -61.84 22.92 25.54
CA SER A 2 -61.69 21.56 25.05
C SER A 2 -60.26 21.57 24.51
N LYS A 3 -59.37 20.72 25.04
CA LYS A 3 -58.02 20.56 24.49
C LYS A 3 -58.17 19.98 23.09
N THR A 4 -57.82 20.74 22.06
CA THR A 4 -57.72 20.24 20.69
C THR A 4 -56.32 19.68 20.52
N GLU A 5 -56.14 18.42 20.92
CA GLU A 5 -54.99 17.61 20.53
C GLU A 5 -55.12 17.30 19.04
N THR A 6 -54.43 18.08 18.21
CA THR A 6 -54.17 17.70 16.82
C THR A 6 -53.29 16.45 16.82
N SER A 7 -53.87 15.29 16.49
CA SER A 7 -53.11 14.04 16.33
C SER A 7 -52.18 14.17 15.11
N SER A 8 -50.89 14.38 15.34
CA SER A 8 -49.88 14.20 14.29
C SER A 8 -49.81 12.71 13.94
N SER A 9 -50.28 12.34 12.75
CA SER A 9 -50.13 10.96 12.26
C SER A 9 -48.63 10.62 12.20
N PRO A 10 -48.20 9.45 12.71
CA PRO A 10 -46.79 9.02 12.70
C PRO A 10 -46.13 9.11 11.32
N GLN A 11 -46.91 8.97 10.25
CA GLN A 11 -46.43 9.07 8.88
C GLN A 11 -45.95 10.48 8.50
N ASN A 12 -46.59 11.55 9.01
CA ASN A 12 -46.18 12.93 8.72
C ASN A 12 -44.85 13.29 9.39
N GLU A 13 -44.58 12.78 10.60
CA GLU A 13 -43.29 13.01 11.26
C GLU A 13 -42.13 12.33 10.54
N VAL A 14 -42.34 11.12 9.99
CA VAL A 14 -41.34 10.40 9.21
C VAL A 14 -41.01 11.14 7.91
N ILE A 15 -42.02 11.65 7.19
CA ILE A 15 -41.82 12.40 5.94
C ILE A 15 -41.11 13.74 6.19
N VAL A 16 -41.46 14.45 7.26
CA VAL A 16 -40.81 15.71 7.63
C VAL A 16 -39.35 15.47 8.02
N ARG A 17 -39.05 14.43 8.83
CA ARG A 17 -37.67 14.08 9.18
C ARG A 17 -36.84 13.69 7.96
N ALA A 18 -37.41 12.91 7.03
CA ALA A 18 -36.74 12.54 5.78
C ALA A 18 -36.40 13.77 4.92
N LYS A 19 -37.34 14.70 4.71
CA LYS A 19 -37.10 15.95 3.95
C LYS A 19 -36.08 16.88 4.60
N VAL A 20 -36.13 17.00 5.94
CA VAL A 20 -35.14 17.79 6.68
C VAL A 20 -33.76 17.16 6.53
N GLN A 21 -33.65 15.84 6.67
CA GLN A 21 -32.37 15.13 6.53
C GLN A 21 -31.80 15.22 5.10
N GLU A 22 -32.64 15.10 4.05
CA GLU A 22 -32.22 15.33 2.65
C GLU A 22 -31.75 16.76 2.41
N SER A 23 -32.48 17.76 2.90
CA SER A 23 -32.13 19.19 2.79
C SER A 23 -30.81 19.52 3.49
N PHE A 24 -30.60 19.01 4.70
CA PHE A 24 -29.34 19.17 5.42
C PHE A 24 -28.18 18.46 4.71
N PHE A 25 -28.39 17.24 4.21
CA PHE A 25 -27.35 16.48 3.51
C PHE A 25 -26.96 17.15 2.19
N GLU A 26 -27.92 17.63 1.40
CA GLU A 26 -27.65 18.39 0.18
C GLU A 26 -26.87 19.67 0.46
N LYS A 27 -27.26 20.42 1.50
CA LYS A 27 -26.58 21.68 1.86
C LYS A 27 -25.15 21.44 2.34
N TYR A 28 -24.93 20.39 3.13
CA TYR A 28 -23.60 20.01 3.64
C TYR A 28 -22.70 19.52 2.51
N VAL A 29 -23.18 18.59 1.67
CA VAL A 29 -22.42 18.07 0.51
C VAL A 29 -22.12 19.16 -0.51
N LYS A 30 -23.06 20.08 -0.81
CA LYS A 30 -22.82 21.20 -1.73
C LYS A 30 -21.83 22.22 -1.15
N SER A 31 -21.83 22.45 0.16
CA SER A 31 -20.88 23.35 0.84
C SER A 31 -19.46 22.77 0.83
N ASP A 32 -19.31 21.49 1.13
CA ASP A 32 -17.99 20.83 1.12
C ASP A 32 -17.45 20.69 -0.30
N LEU A 33 -18.32 20.41 -1.27
CA LEU A 33 -17.92 20.31 -2.68
C LEU A 33 -17.42 21.66 -3.22
N THR A 34 -18.14 22.76 -2.95
CA THR A 34 -17.71 24.09 -3.40
C THR A 34 -16.40 24.51 -2.74
N PHE A 35 -16.23 24.23 -1.45
CA PHE A 35 -14.97 24.46 -0.74
C PHE A 35 -13.81 23.65 -1.34
N ASN A 36 -14.01 22.34 -1.56
CA ASN A 36 -12.98 21.48 -2.16
C ASN A 36 -12.58 21.94 -3.58
N ILE A 37 -13.54 22.37 -4.39
CA ILE A 37 -13.27 22.91 -5.73
C ILE A 37 -12.47 24.21 -5.63
N LEU A 38 -12.83 25.12 -4.72
CA LEU A 38 -12.08 26.36 -4.51
C LEU A 38 -10.64 26.09 -4.07
N VAL A 39 -10.43 25.14 -3.15
CA VAL A 39 -9.09 24.73 -2.71
C VAL A 39 -8.28 24.18 -3.87
N LEU A 40 -8.88 23.34 -4.72
CA LEU A 40 -8.20 22.79 -5.91
C LEU A 40 -7.82 23.88 -6.91
N ILE A 41 -8.73 24.82 -7.19
CA ILE A 41 -8.45 25.95 -8.08
C ILE A 41 -7.33 26.82 -7.50
N ALA A 42 -7.37 27.12 -6.21
CA ALA A 42 -6.32 27.89 -5.53
C ALA A 42 -4.96 27.17 -5.61
N PHE A 43 -4.93 25.86 -5.42
CA PHE A 43 -3.72 25.06 -5.55
C PHE A 43 -3.14 25.09 -6.98
N VAL A 44 -3.97 24.87 -8.00
CA VAL A 44 -3.53 24.91 -9.42
C VAL A 44 -3.09 26.32 -9.81
N GLY A 45 -3.78 27.35 -9.33
CA GLY A 45 -3.41 28.76 -9.52
C GLY A 45 -2.06 29.09 -8.91
N LEU A 46 -1.83 28.66 -7.65
CA LEU A 46 -0.56 28.83 -6.96
C LEU A 46 0.58 28.10 -7.66
N TRP A 47 0.38 26.83 -8.06
CA TRP A 47 1.37 26.08 -8.82
C TRP A 47 1.72 26.78 -10.14
N THR A 48 0.72 27.23 -10.89
CA THR A 48 0.95 27.97 -12.14
C THR A 48 1.72 29.26 -11.91
N LEU A 49 1.41 30.01 -10.85
CA LEU A 49 2.13 31.23 -10.48
C LEU A 49 3.58 30.92 -10.14
N VAL A 50 3.83 29.95 -9.25
CA VAL A 50 5.19 29.55 -8.84
C VAL A 50 6.00 29.08 -10.04
N ALA A 51 5.42 28.25 -10.92
CA ALA A 51 6.09 27.76 -12.12
C ALA A 51 6.48 28.90 -13.08
N LYS A 52 5.57 29.86 -13.31
CA LYS A 52 5.85 31.03 -14.16
C LYS A 52 6.90 31.97 -13.55
N LEU A 53 6.84 32.21 -12.24
CA LEU A 53 7.81 33.05 -11.54
C LEU A 53 9.20 32.42 -11.48
N ALA A 54 9.28 31.11 -11.31
CA ALA A 54 10.56 30.39 -11.28
C ALA A 54 11.27 30.40 -12.65
N ASN A 55 10.50 30.51 -13.75
CA ASN A 55 10.99 30.53 -15.14
C ASN A 55 12.09 29.49 -15.41
N SER A 56 11.86 28.27 -14.91
CA SER A 56 12.83 27.18 -14.91
C SER A 56 12.29 25.96 -15.63
N MET A 57 13.14 25.30 -16.41
CA MET A 57 12.82 24.04 -17.07
C MET A 57 12.43 22.93 -16.07
N PHE A 58 12.90 23.02 -14.82
CA PHE A 58 12.64 22.01 -13.79
C PHE A 58 11.27 22.15 -13.11
N ILE A 59 10.55 23.27 -13.30
CA ILE A 59 9.25 23.53 -12.66
C ILE A 59 8.20 23.76 -13.75
N PRO A 60 7.66 22.68 -14.35
CA PRO A 60 6.64 22.80 -15.39
C PRO A 60 5.32 23.33 -14.82
N THR A 61 4.56 24.01 -15.67
CA THR A 61 3.18 24.41 -15.37
C THR A 61 2.23 23.20 -15.41
N PRO A 62 1.08 23.25 -14.73
CA PRO A 62 0.07 22.18 -14.81
C PRO A 62 -0.34 21.85 -16.26
N ALA A 63 -0.48 22.89 -17.10
CA ALA A 63 -0.83 22.73 -18.52
C ALA A 63 0.24 21.96 -19.31
N THR A 64 1.52 22.24 -19.05
CA THR A 64 2.62 21.49 -19.69
C THR A 64 2.68 20.04 -19.23
N VAL A 65 2.39 19.76 -17.95
CA VAL A 65 2.30 18.38 -17.44
C VAL A 65 1.14 17.64 -18.10
N TRP A 66 -0.01 18.28 -18.26
CA TRP A 66 -1.17 17.70 -18.93
C TRP A 66 -0.90 17.41 -20.42
N ALA A 67 -0.26 18.34 -21.13
CA ALA A 67 0.15 18.12 -22.51
C ALA A 67 1.17 16.97 -22.65
N ALA A 68 2.14 16.88 -21.74
CA ALA A 68 3.10 15.79 -21.70
C ALA A 68 2.43 14.44 -21.42
N PHE A 69 1.44 14.40 -20.53
CA PHE A 69 0.64 13.20 -20.26
C PHE A 69 -0.11 12.72 -21.51
N LEU A 70 -0.80 13.63 -22.21
CA LEU A 70 -1.50 13.29 -23.47
C LEU A 70 -0.53 12.83 -24.57
N LYS A 71 0.65 13.44 -24.65
CA LYS A 71 1.71 13.03 -25.58
C LYS A 71 2.19 11.61 -25.26
N LEU A 72 2.50 11.31 -24.00
CA LEU A 72 2.95 9.99 -23.57
C LEU A 72 1.88 8.90 -23.76
N LEU A 73 0.61 9.28 -23.63
CA LEU A 73 -0.53 8.40 -23.86
C LEU A 73 -0.72 8.03 -25.34
N SER A 74 -0.48 8.97 -26.26
CA SER A 74 -0.82 8.82 -27.68
C SER A 74 0.38 8.55 -28.61
N HIS A 75 1.49 9.24 -28.39
CA HIS A 75 2.68 9.21 -29.24
C HIS A 75 3.86 8.47 -28.59
N GLY A 76 3.82 8.28 -27.27
CA GLY A 76 4.91 7.68 -26.50
C GLY A 76 5.98 8.69 -26.06
N ASP A 77 7.00 8.16 -25.39
CA ASP A 77 8.16 8.91 -24.93
C ASP A 77 9.17 9.17 -26.06
N VAL A 78 10.39 9.59 -25.70
CA VAL A 78 11.47 9.89 -26.64
C VAL A 78 11.89 8.65 -27.45
N GLU A 79 11.69 7.45 -26.90
CA GLU A 79 12.05 6.17 -27.51
C GLU A 79 10.85 5.48 -28.19
N GLY A 80 9.66 6.10 -28.13
CA GLY A 80 8.42 5.59 -28.70
C GLY A 80 7.66 4.63 -27.79
N TYR A 81 8.03 4.49 -26.53
CA TYR A 81 7.28 3.69 -25.57
C TYR A 81 6.08 4.46 -25.04
N THR A 82 4.90 3.87 -25.16
CA THR A 82 3.65 4.49 -24.67
C THR A 82 3.52 4.37 -23.16
N LEU A 83 2.63 5.16 -22.57
CA LEU A 83 2.27 5.02 -21.15
C LEU A 83 1.88 3.57 -20.79
N GLY A 84 1.22 2.85 -21.69
CA GLY A 84 0.85 1.44 -21.48
C GLY A 84 2.07 0.51 -21.36
N ASN A 85 3.12 0.76 -22.15
CA ASN A 85 4.38 0.01 -22.06
C ASN A 85 5.04 0.23 -20.70
N HIS A 86 5.14 1.49 -20.25
CA HIS A 86 5.69 1.84 -18.94
C HIS A 86 4.92 1.17 -17.80
N ILE A 87 3.58 1.25 -17.81
CA ILE A 87 2.72 0.60 -16.82
C ILE A 87 2.97 -0.92 -16.79
N TYR A 88 3.02 -1.56 -17.96
CA TYR A 88 3.23 -3.00 -18.07
C TYR A 88 4.58 -3.43 -17.46
N VAL A 89 5.65 -2.74 -17.83
CA VAL A 89 6.99 -3.05 -17.35
C VAL A 89 7.11 -2.80 -15.85
N SER A 90 6.62 -1.67 -15.33
CA SER A 90 6.62 -1.39 -13.89
C SER A 90 5.78 -2.42 -13.11
N LEU A 91 4.67 -2.90 -13.68
CA LEU A 91 3.84 -3.94 -13.09
C LEU A 91 4.57 -5.29 -12.99
N ILE A 92 5.32 -5.69 -14.03
CA ILE A 92 6.12 -6.92 -13.97
C ILE A 92 7.22 -6.80 -12.92
N ARG A 93 7.94 -5.66 -12.89
CA ARG A 93 9.01 -5.39 -11.93
C ARG A 93 8.50 -5.52 -10.50
N ILE A 94 7.37 -4.86 -10.17
CA ILE A 94 6.80 -4.91 -8.82
C ILE A 94 6.29 -6.30 -8.47
N LEU A 95 5.58 -6.98 -9.37
CA LEU A 95 5.08 -8.33 -9.11
C LEU A 95 6.22 -9.32 -8.88
N ALA A 96 7.28 -9.27 -9.69
CA ALA A 96 8.42 -10.19 -9.52
C ALA A 96 9.14 -9.99 -8.19
N GLY A 97 9.50 -8.75 -7.84
CA GLY A 97 10.17 -8.46 -6.57
C GLY A 97 9.30 -8.78 -5.36
N PHE A 98 8.00 -8.46 -5.44
CA PHE A 98 7.03 -8.74 -4.39
C PHE A 98 6.78 -10.24 -4.20
N LEU A 99 6.60 -11.00 -5.28
CA LEU A 99 6.42 -12.44 -5.21
C LEU A 99 7.66 -13.13 -4.65
N LEU A 100 8.87 -12.68 -5.04
CA LEU A 100 10.11 -13.16 -4.45
C LEU A 100 10.14 -12.90 -2.93
N ALA A 101 9.67 -11.73 -2.50
CA ALA A 101 9.60 -11.39 -1.07
C ALA A 101 8.58 -12.26 -0.33
N CYS A 102 7.45 -12.59 -0.95
CA CYS A 102 6.46 -13.49 -0.37
C CYS A 102 7.00 -14.93 -0.26
N VAL A 103 7.58 -15.45 -1.34
CA VAL A 103 8.10 -16.82 -1.43
C VAL A 103 9.24 -17.05 -0.43
N ILE A 104 10.02 -16.03 -0.10
CA ILE A 104 11.11 -16.15 0.88
C ILE A 104 10.65 -15.73 2.29
N GLY A 105 10.01 -14.57 2.40
CA GLY A 105 9.64 -13.94 3.68
C GLY A 105 8.56 -14.70 4.44
N ILE A 106 7.55 -15.25 3.76
CA ILE A 106 6.47 -16.01 4.43
C ILE A 106 7.01 -17.33 4.99
N PRO A 107 7.68 -18.21 4.21
CA PRO A 107 8.20 -19.46 4.76
C PRO A 107 9.25 -19.24 5.84
N LEU A 108 10.16 -18.28 5.67
CA LEU A 108 11.17 -17.96 6.68
C LEU A 108 10.53 -17.41 7.96
N GLY A 109 9.54 -16.51 7.83
CA GLY A 109 8.79 -15.97 8.95
C GLY A 109 8.02 -17.06 9.71
N LEU A 110 7.35 -17.96 8.99
CA LEU A 110 6.64 -19.10 9.59
C LEU A 110 7.63 -20.03 10.31
N TRP A 111 8.73 -20.39 9.67
CA TRP A 111 9.72 -21.31 10.24
C TRP A 111 10.36 -20.75 11.52
N MET A 112 10.75 -19.47 11.50
CA MET A 112 11.33 -18.80 12.65
C MET A 112 10.30 -18.46 13.72
N GLY A 113 9.04 -18.22 13.35
CA GLY A 113 7.93 -18.03 14.28
C GLY A 113 7.58 -19.32 15.04
N LEU A 114 7.62 -20.46 14.36
CA LEU A 114 7.48 -21.79 14.98
C LEU A 114 8.68 -22.14 15.88
N ASN A 115 9.87 -21.64 15.55
CA ASN A 115 11.11 -21.87 16.27
C ASN A 115 11.71 -20.57 16.80
N TYR A 116 11.00 -19.87 17.68
CA TYR A 116 11.35 -18.51 18.12
C TYR A 116 12.79 -18.34 18.67
N LYS A 117 13.41 -19.42 19.16
CA LYS A 117 14.83 -19.43 19.56
C LYS A 117 15.78 -19.08 18.41
N ILE A 118 15.46 -19.50 17.19
CA ILE A 118 16.27 -19.21 15.99
C ILE A 118 16.27 -17.71 15.74
N TYR A 119 15.09 -17.08 15.76
CA TYR A 119 14.96 -15.63 15.63
C TYR A 119 15.73 -14.88 16.71
N THR A 120 15.60 -15.32 17.96
CA THR A 120 16.30 -14.69 19.08
C THR A 120 17.82 -14.71 18.90
N ARG A 121 18.37 -15.81 18.35
CA ARG A 121 19.81 -15.95 18.08
C ARG A 121 20.27 -15.17 16.84
N SER A 122 19.47 -15.13 15.78
CA SER A 122 19.78 -14.39 14.55
C SER A 122 19.44 -12.90 14.63
N ARG A 123 18.86 -12.46 15.74
CA ARG A 123 18.40 -11.08 15.96
C ARG A 123 19.49 -10.05 15.69
N ALA A 124 20.71 -10.33 16.15
CA ALA A 124 21.87 -9.45 15.95
C ALA A 124 22.22 -9.23 14.47
N LEU A 125 21.85 -10.15 13.57
CA LEU A 125 22.06 -10.00 12.12
C LEU A 125 20.85 -9.37 11.43
N ILE A 126 19.65 -9.80 11.81
CA ILE A 126 18.40 -9.37 11.14
C ILE A 126 18.04 -7.92 11.48
N GLU A 127 18.18 -7.53 12.75
CA GLU A 127 17.70 -6.22 13.19
C GLU A 127 18.49 -5.05 12.58
N PRO A 128 19.84 -5.04 12.51
CA PRO A 128 20.56 -3.95 11.87
C PRO A 128 20.18 -3.76 10.41
N ILE A 129 20.07 -4.85 9.64
CA ILE A 129 19.75 -4.79 8.22
C ILE A 129 18.35 -4.22 7.99
N ARG A 130 17.36 -4.58 8.83
CA ARG A 130 15.98 -4.07 8.67
C ARG A 130 15.86 -2.56 8.88
N PHE A 131 16.75 -1.97 9.69
CA PHE A 131 16.71 -0.54 9.99
C PHE A 131 17.35 0.30 8.90
N ILE A 132 18.09 -0.32 7.97
CA ILE A 132 18.63 0.36 6.79
C ILE A 132 17.46 0.56 5.81
N PRO A 133 17.10 1.81 5.48
CA PRO A 133 16.05 2.08 4.51
C PRO A 133 16.37 1.39 3.17
N PRO A 134 15.39 0.73 2.50
CA PRO A 134 15.63 0.09 1.21
C PRO A 134 16.21 1.04 0.15
N ILE A 135 15.84 2.34 0.21
CA ILE A 135 16.35 3.38 -0.69
C ILE A 135 17.87 3.59 -0.57
N ALA A 136 18.47 3.33 0.60
CA ALA A 136 19.91 3.46 0.81
C ALA A 136 20.71 2.41 0.01
N TRP A 137 20.05 1.35 -0.46
CA TRP A 137 20.67 0.30 -1.26
C TRP A 137 20.68 0.60 -2.76
N ILE A 138 20.06 1.70 -3.21
CA ILE A 138 19.99 2.05 -4.63
C ILE A 138 21.37 2.16 -5.28
N PRO A 139 22.37 2.89 -4.74
CA PRO A 139 23.68 2.99 -5.37
C PRO A 139 24.34 1.61 -5.56
N MET A 140 24.22 0.74 -4.54
CA MET A 140 24.75 -0.61 -4.61
C MET A 140 24.02 -1.45 -5.67
N ALA A 141 22.69 -1.36 -5.73
CA ALA A 141 21.89 -2.07 -6.73
C ALA A 141 22.21 -1.60 -8.16
N ILE A 142 22.51 -0.31 -8.34
CA ILE A 142 22.88 0.27 -9.64
C ILE A 142 24.22 -0.28 -10.13
N VAL A 143 25.21 -0.41 -9.23
CA VAL A 143 26.57 -0.85 -9.60
C VAL A 143 26.66 -2.37 -9.79
N LEU A 144 25.92 -3.14 -8.99
CA LEU A 144 26.05 -4.60 -8.96
C LEU A 144 25.04 -5.34 -9.84
N LEU A 145 23.88 -4.74 -10.12
CA LEU A 145 22.78 -5.39 -10.82
C LEU A 145 22.43 -4.63 -12.10
N VAL A 146 22.07 -5.37 -13.15
CA VAL A 146 21.79 -4.83 -14.48
C VAL A 146 20.33 -5.09 -14.87
N GLY A 147 19.72 -4.10 -15.53
CA GLY A 147 18.38 -4.18 -16.09
C GLY A 147 17.31 -4.56 -15.06
N PHE A 148 16.47 -5.52 -15.40
CA PHE A 148 15.32 -5.94 -14.58
C PHE A 148 15.67 -6.33 -13.14
N SER A 149 16.81 -7.00 -12.94
CA SER A 149 17.22 -7.55 -11.64
C SER A 149 17.41 -6.48 -10.56
N ARG A 150 17.82 -5.27 -10.94
CA ARG A 150 18.03 -4.15 -10.01
C ARG A 150 16.72 -3.70 -9.35
N TYR A 151 15.65 -3.59 -10.13
CA TYR A 151 14.33 -3.15 -9.67
C TYR A 151 13.71 -4.23 -8.79
N ALA A 152 13.76 -5.49 -9.27
CA ALA A 152 13.25 -6.64 -8.53
C ALA A 152 13.93 -6.79 -7.16
N PHE A 153 15.25 -6.57 -7.08
CA PHE A 153 16.00 -6.62 -5.82
C PHE A 153 15.57 -5.54 -4.82
N LEU A 154 15.43 -4.28 -5.25
CA LEU A 154 15.03 -3.18 -4.37
C LEU A 154 13.61 -3.36 -3.85
N ILE A 155 12.69 -3.81 -4.72
CA ILE A 155 11.31 -4.12 -4.36
C ILE A 155 11.27 -5.31 -3.40
N TRP A 156 12.04 -6.36 -3.68
CA TRP A 156 12.18 -7.51 -2.80
C TRP A 156 12.64 -7.07 -1.41
N LEU A 157 13.70 -6.27 -1.32
CA LEU A 157 14.27 -5.81 -0.06
C LEU A 157 13.26 -4.97 0.75
N GLY A 158 12.53 -4.08 0.08
CA GLY A 158 11.49 -3.25 0.70
C GLY A 158 10.27 -4.04 1.17
N ALA A 159 9.84 -5.05 0.41
CA ALA A 159 8.68 -5.87 0.77
C ALA A 159 9.02 -6.99 1.77
N PHE A 160 10.25 -7.49 1.76
CA PHE A 160 10.67 -8.65 2.53
C PHE A 160 10.49 -8.46 4.03
N PHE A 161 11.02 -7.38 4.61
CA PHE A 161 10.99 -7.20 6.07
C PHE A 161 9.59 -7.02 6.65
N PRO A 162 8.68 -6.21 6.06
CA PRO A 162 7.29 -6.15 6.50
C PRO A 162 6.59 -7.50 6.47
N ILE A 163 6.74 -8.28 5.39
CA ILE A 163 6.15 -9.62 5.25
C ILE A 163 6.73 -10.57 6.29
N PHE A 164 8.05 -10.63 6.38
CA PHE A 164 8.79 -11.50 7.29
C PHE A 164 8.41 -11.23 8.75
N ILE A 165 8.45 -9.98 9.21
CA ILE A 165 8.20 -9.63 10.62
C ILE A 165 6.73 -9.82 11.00
N ASN A 166 5.78 -9.46 10.13
CA ASN A 166 4.36 -9.70 10.41
C ASN A 166 4.08 -11.21 10.54
N THR A 167 4.63 -12.01 9.64
CA THR A 167 4.50 -13.48 9.68
C THR A 167 5.16 -14.07 10.94
N LEU A 168 6.42 -13.69 11.20
CA LEU A 168 7.21 -14.15 12.35
C LEU A 168 6.50 -13.90 13.67
N THR A 169 6.04 -12.66 13.89
CA THR A 169 5.47 -12.25 15.17
C THR A 169 4.04 -12.74 15.36
N ALA A 170 3.34 -13.14 14.31
CA ALA A 170 1.98 -13.67 14.39
C ALA A 170 1.93 -15.11 14.92
N VAL A 171 2.91 -15.95 14.57
CA VAL A 171 2.90 -17.37 14.97
C VAL A 171 2.83 -17.57 16.49
N PRO A 172 3.62 -16.87 17.34
CA PRO A 172 3.51 -17.01 18.78
C PRO A 172 2.21 -16.43 19.38
N ARG A 173 1.47 -15.59 18.64
CA ARG A 173 0.20 -14.99 19.10
C ARG A 173 -1.01 -15.90 18.91
N VAL A 174 -0.85 -17.05 18.23
CA VAL A 174 -1.94 -18.02 18.05
C VAL A 174 -2.42 -18.51 19.42
N ASN A 175 -3.74 -18.53 19.61
CA ASN A 175 -4.34 -18.92 20.88
C ASN A 175 -3.88 -20.35 21.28
N PRO A 176 -3.21 -20.52 22.44
CA PRO A 176 -2.69 -21.81 22.86
C PRO A 176 -3.80 -22.84 23.12
N VAL A 177 -5.04 -22.41 23.38
CA VAL A 177 -6.19 -23.30 23.59
C VAL A 177 -6.43 -24.17 22.36
N TYR A 178 -6.46 -23.60 21.16
CA TYR A 178 -6.68 -24.38 19.93
C TYR A 178 -5.58 -25.41 19.70
N VAL A 179 -4.33 -25.02 19.97
CA VAL A 179 -3.16 -25.90 19.84
C VAL A 179 -3.21 -27.02 20.87
N ASN A 180 -3.58 -26.73 22.11
CA ASN A 180 -3.64 -27.72 23.19
C ASN A 180 -4.80 -28.71 23.00
N VAL A 181 -5.99 -28.24 22.59
CA VAL A 181 -7.12 -29.11 22.26
C VAL A 181 -6.74 -30.08 21.14
N ALA A 182 -6.09 -29.60 20.09
CA ALA A 182 -5.65 -30.46 18.99
C ALA A 182 -4.61 -31.51 19.45
N LYS A 183 -3.70 -31.15 20.37
CA LYS A 183 -2.75 -32.10 20.96
C LYS A 183 -3.43 -33.19 21.78
N VAL A 184 -4.46 -32.85 22.57
CA VAL A 184 -5.23 -33.82 23.38
C VAL A 184 -5.96 -34.83 22.49
N VAL A 185 -6.47 -34.39 21.34
CA VAL A 185 -7.13 -35.26 20.35
C VAL A 185 -6.11 -36.08 19.50
N GLY A 186 -4.81 -35.94 19.76
CA GLY A 186 -3.77 -36.70 19.06
C GLY A 186 -3.39 -36.17 17.67
N ALA A 187 -3.68 -34.91 17.36
CA ALA A 187 -3.32 -34.31 16.09
C ALA A 187 -1.79 -34.25 15.90
N SER A 188 -1.32 -34.62 14.70
CA SER A 188 0.10 -34.51 14.35
C SER A 188 0.55 -33.04 14.23
N ARG A 189 1.85 -32.78 14.41
CA ARG A 189 2.41 -31.41 14.31
C ARG A 189 2.09 -30.74 12.96
N GLY A 190 2.18 -31.50 11.86
CA GLY A 190 1.85 -30.98 10.52
C GLY A 190 0.38 -30.60 10.38
N LEU A 191 -0.54 -31.38 11.00
CA LEU A 191 -1.96 -31.08 11.01
C LEU A 191 -2.25 -29.79 11.80
N ILE A 192 -1.63 -29.64 12.97
CA ILE A 192 -1.73 -28.42 13.79
C ILE A 192 -1.24 -27.20 13.00
N ILE A 193 -0.09 -27.29 12.34
CA ILE A 193 0.45 -26.19 11.54
C ILE A 193 -0.52 -25.80 10.41
N ARG A 194 -0.99 -26.78 9.64
CA ARG A 194 -1.80 -26.51 8.43
C ARG A 194 -3.24 -26.10 8.73
N LYS A 195 -3.85 -26.62 9.79
CA LYS A 195 -5.28 -26.42 10.10
C LYS A 195 -5.54 -25.39 11.20
N ILE A 196 -4.53 -25.05 12.01
CA ILE A 196 -4.68 -24.12 13.13
C ILE A 196 -3.75 -22.92 12.90
N ILE A 197 -2.45 -23.16 12.85
CA ILE A 197 -1.47 -22.05 12.84
C ILE A 197 -1.57 -21.22 11.56
N ILE A 198 -1.45 -21.83 10.38
CA ILE A 198 -1.46 -21.11 9.10
C ILE A 198 -2.77 -20.30 8.91
N PRO A 199 -3.97 -20.87 9.12
CA PRO A 199 -5.21 -20.10 9.02
C PRO A 199 -5.30 -18.97 10.05
N SER A 200 -4.80 -19.18 11.28
CA SER A 200 -4.84 -18.14 12.32
C SER A 200 -3.92 -16.95 12.05
N VAL A 201 -2.76 -17.17 11.42
CA VAL A 201 -1.79 -16.09 11.12
C VAL A 201 -1.97 -15.47 9.73
N LEU A 202 -2.84 -16.04 8.89
CA LEU A 202 -3.07 -15.55 7.54
C LEU A 202 -3.47 -14.05 7.48
N PRO A 203 -4.32 -13.52 8.38
CA PRO A 203 -4.64 -12.09 8.39
C PRO A 203 -3.39 -11.21 8.61
N ASP A 204 -2.49 -11.61 9.50
CA ASP A 204 -1.22 -10.91 9.74
C ASP A 204 -0.27 -11.01 8.53
N ILE A 205 -0.21 -12.17 7.87
CA ILE A 205 0.55 -12.34 6.62
C ILE A 205 0.04 -11.35 5.57
N ILE A 206 -1.28 -11.27 5.38
CA ILE A 206 -1.91 -10.35 4.43
C ILE A 206 -1.64 -8.88 4.81
N SER A 207 -1.64 -8.56 6.11
CA SER A 207 -1.24 -7.23 6.61
C SER A 207 0.21 -6.91 6.23
N GLY A 208 1.13 -7.84 6.48
CA GLY A 208 2.53 -7.71 6.08
C GLY A 208 2.73 -7.57 4.57
N MET A 209 1.98 -8.33 3.78
CA MET A 209 1.96 -8.22 2.31
C MET A 209 1.47 -6.85 1.85
N ARG A 210 0.41 -6.31 2.46
CA ARG A 210 -0.12 -4.98 2.11
C ARG A 210 0.90 -3.88 2.40
N VAL A 211 1.51 -3.91 3.58
CA VAL A 211 2.55 -2.94 3.95
C VAL A 211 3.78 -3.10 3.06
N GLY A 212 4.21 -4.34 2.82
CA GLY A 212 5.34 -4.67 1.96
C GLY A 212 5.16 -4.19 0.52
N LEU A 213 3.96 -4.35 -0.04
CA LEU A 213 3.62 -3.83 -1.38
C LEU A 213 3.76 -2.31 -1.43
N GLY A 214 3.28 -1.59 -0.40
CA GLY A 214 3.40 -0.13 -0.32
C GLY A 214 4.85 0.34 -0.26
N VAL A 215 5.69 -0.34 0.53
CA VAL A 215 7.14 -0.04 0.60
C VAL A 215 7.83 -0.37 -0.73
N GLY A 216 7.52 -1.52 -1.33
CA GLY A 216 8.05 -1.93 -2.64
C GLY A 216 7.71 -0.94 -3.75
N TRP A 217 6.49 -0.39 -3.75
CA TRP A 217 6.06 0.67 -4.67
C TRP A 217 6.91 1.94 -4.53
N MET A 218 7.20 2.38 -3.30
CA MET A 218 8.08 3.54 -3.10
C MET A 218 9.50 3.28 -3.60
N CYS A 219 9.98 2.03 -3.47
CA CYS A 219 11.32 1.64 -3.91
C CYS A 219 11.45 1.63 -5.45
N ILE A 220 10.44 1.13 -6.18
CA ILE A 220 10.48 1.13 -7.65
C ILE A 220 10.50 2.56 -8.20
N VAL A 221 9.67 3.46 -7.65
CA VAL A 221 9.66 4.87 -8.07
C VAL A 221 11.02 5.51 -7.86
N ALA A 222 11.62 5.33 -6.68
CA ALA A 222 12.96 5.86 -6.42
C ALA A 222 14.03 5.27 -7.34
N ALA A 223 13.94 3.96 -7.64
CA ALA A 223 14.86 3.29 -8.54
C ALA A 223 14.72 3.77 -9.99
N GLU A 224 13.50 4.02 -10.45
CA GLU A 224 13.22 4.56 -11.79
C GLU A 224 13.69 6.01 -11.92
N MET A 225 13.59 6.81 -10.85
CA MET A 225 14.09 8.19 -10.84
C MET A 225 15.63 8.30 -10.91
N ILE A 226 16.35 7.37 -10.30
CA ILE A 226 17.83 7.43 -10.18
C ILE A 226 18.52 6.61 -11.27
N GLY A 227 17.96 5.45 -11.60
CA GLY A 227 18.58 4.49 -12.51
C GLY A 227 18.20 4.67 -13.97
N GLY A 228 17.62 5.82 -14.36
CA GLY A 228 16.97 6.12 -15.64
C GLY A 228 17.62 5.51 -16.88
N GLU A 229 17.25 4.27 -17.17
CA GLU A 229 17.38 3.60 -18.44
C GLU A 229 15.96 3.08 -18.72
N ALA A 230 15.36 3.59 -19.80
CA ALA A 230 14.08 3.12 -20.29
C ALA A 230 14.23 1.70 -20.86
#